data_AF-A0A965DXC0-F1
#
_entry.id   AF-A0A965DXC0-F1
#
_cell.length_a   1.000
_cell.length_b   1.000
_cell.length_c   1.000
_cell.angle_alpha   90.00
_cell.angle_beta   90.00
_cell.angle_gamma   90.00
#
_symmetry.space_group_name_H-M   'P 1'
#
loop_
_entity.id
_entity.type
_entity.pdbx_description
1 polymer ?
#
loop_
_entity_poly.entity_id
_entity_poly.type
_entity_poly.pdbx_seq_one_letter_code
_entity_poly.pdbx_strand_id
1 'polypeptide(L)' 'ARRFKQMMTIEEHDGTAPADVKLGDIEALQGVVKYPVRIKCAVLGWNTLLEGLETAKA' A
#
# COMPACT_ATOMS: atom_id res chain seq x y z
N ALA A 1 -6.25 -1.09 -5.01
CA ALA A 1 -6.00 -1.04 -3.55
C ALA A 1 -5.05 -2.13 -3.03
N ARG A 2 -5.22 -3.41 -3.41
CA ARG A 2 -4.45 -4.53 -2.83
C ARG A 2 -2.93 -4.46 -3.11
N ARG A 3 -2.53 -4.02 -4.31
CA ARG A 3 -1.12 -3.95 -4.73
C ARG A 3 -0.25 -3.03 -3.87
N PHE A 4 -0.77 -1.88 -3.43
CA PHE A 4 -0.03 -0.98 -2.53
C PHE A 4 0.19 -1.62 -1.14
N LYS A 5 -0.84 -2.28 -0.58
CA LYS A 5 -0.69 -2.97 0.71
C LYS A 5 0.32 -4.13 0.61
N GLN A 6 0.27 -4.92 -0.45
CA GLN A 6 1.23 -6.00 -0.71
C GLN A 6 2.68 -5.49 -0.82
N MET A 7 2.89 -4.31 -1.41
CA MET A 7 4.21 -3.67 -1.48
C MET A 7 4.74 -3.29 -0.08
N MET A 8 3.86 -3.03 0.89
CA MET A 8 4.20 -2.54 2.24
C MET A 8 4.18 -3.65 3.30
N THR A 9 3.83 -4.89 2.96
CA THR A 9 3.80 -6.05 3.86
C THR A 9 4.97 -6.99 3.60
N ILE A 10 5.36 -7.76 4.62
CA ILE A 10 6.46 -8.73 4.54
C ILE A 10 5.98 -10.09 4.00
N GLU A 11 4.66 -10.29 3.82
CA GLU A 11 4.08 -11.52 3.29
C GLU A 11 4.50 -11.76 1.83
N GLU A 12 4.80 -13.03 1.50
CA GLU A 12 5.22 -13.42 0.16
C GLU A 12 4.12 -13.12 -0.87
N HIS A 13 4.56 -12.54 -2.00
CA HIS A 13 3.72 -12.15 -3.11
C HIS A 13 3.00 -13.38 -3.70
N ASP A 14 1.71 -13.52 -3.40
CA ASP A 14 0.85 -14.59 -3.90
C ASP A 14 0.60 -14.53 -5.43
N GLY A 15 1.18 -13.56 -6.13
CA GLY A 15 1.04 -13.41 -7.59
C GLY A 15 -0.34 -12.94 -8.03
N THR A 16 -1.27 -12.69 -7.11
CA THR A 16 -2.67 -12.38 -7.44
C THR A 16 -2.92 -10.89 -7.69
N ALA A 17 -1.93 -10.05 -7.39
CA ALA A 17 -1.97 -8.62 -7.66
C ALA A 17 -1.81 -8.36 -9.16
N PRO A 18 -2.74 -7.64 -9.83
CA PRO A 18 -2.59 -7.30 -11.24
C PRO A 18 -1.28 -6.52 -11.44
N ALA A 19 -0.36 -7.09 -12.22
CA ALA A 19 0.97 -6.54 -12.44
C ALA A 19 0.95 -5.24 -13.26
N ASP A 20 -0.17 -4.94 -13.91
CA ASP A 20 -0.37 -3.83 -14.84
C ASP A 20 -0.82 -2.51 -14.17
N VAL A 21 -1.13 -2.53 -12.87
CA VAL A 21 -1.47 -1.30 -12.15
C VAL A 21 -0.21 -0.47 -11.94
N LYS A 22 -0.04 0.57 -12.76
CA LYS A 22 0.98 1.60 -12.61
C LYS A 22 0.71 2.39 -11.32
N LEU A 23 1.61 2.28 -10.35
CA LEU A 23 1.48 2.99 -9.07
C LEU A 23 2.15 4.37 -9.10
N GLY A 24 2.92 4.69 -10.16
CA GLY A 24 3.55 6.00 -10.34
C GLY A 24 4.56 6.29 -9.24
N ASP A 25 4.55 7.52 -8.70
CA ASP A 25 5.50 7.95 -7.66
C ASP A 25 5.43 7.11 -6.38
N ILE A 26 4.30 6.44 -6.12
CA ILE A 26 4.13 5.57 -4.96
C ILE A 26 5.03 4.32 -5.06
N GLU A 27 5.48 3.92 -6.25
CA GLU A 27 6.45 2.83 -6.45
C GLU A 27 7.81 3.12 -5.80
N ALA A 28 8.16 4.40 -5.62
CA ALA A 28 9.38 4.79 -4.92
C ALA A 28 9.38 4.32 -3.46
N LEU A 29 8.20 4.10 -2.86
CA LEU A 29 8.08 3.61 -1.48
C LEU A 29 8.40 2.12 -1.32
N GLN A 30 8.60 1.35 -2.39
CA GLN A 30 8.92 -0.08 -2.32
C GLN A 30 10.11 -0.41 -1.40
N GLY A 31 11.07 0.51 -1.26
CA GLY A 31 12.21 0.34 -0.37
C GLY A 31 11.87 0.39 1.13
N VAL A 32 10.72 0.96 1.50
CA VAL A 32 10.28 1.11 2.90
C VAL A 32 10.04 -0.24 3.57
N VAL A 33 9.69 -1.28 2.82
CA VAL A 33 9.49 -2.64 3.36
C VAL A 33 10.75 -3.19 4.07
N LYS A 34 11.94 -2.70 3.69
CA LYS A 34 13.22 -3.05 4.31
C LYS A 34 13.43 -2.41 5.70
N TYR A 35 12.58 -1.45 6.08
CA TYR A 35 12.68 -0.70 7.33
C TYR A 35 11.34 -0.75 8.07
N PRO A 36 11.09 -1.80 8.89
CA PRO A 36 9.79 -2.01 9.55
C PRO A 36 9.27 -0.78 10.32
N VAL A 37 10.18 -0.01 10.92
CA VAL A 37 9.86 1.23 11.65
C VAL A 37 9.21 2.31 10.77
N ARG A 38 9.45 2.29 9.45
CA ARG A 38 8.95 3.28 8.48
C ARG A 38 7.66 2.85 7.77
N ILE A 39 7.26 1.58 7.89
CA ILE A 39 6.05 1.05 7.24
C ILE A 39 4.81 1.85 7.67
N LYS A 40 4.64 2.11 8.98
CA LYS A 40 3.50 2.89 9.50
C LYS A 40 3.39 4.29 8.87
N CYS A 41 4.52 4.96 8.64
CA CYS A 41 4.55 6.28 8.00
C CYS A 41 4.12 6.19 6.53
N ALA A 42 4.56 5.17 5.80
CA ALA A 42 4.23 5.00 4.39
C ALA A 42 2.76 4.61 4.16
N VAL A 43 2.14 3.87 5.09
CA VAL A 43 0.73 3.44 4.96
C VAL A 43 -0.29 4.42 5.55
N LEU A 44 0.13 5.44 6.29
CA LEU A 44 -0.76 6.35 7.00
C LEU A 44 -1.78 7.02 6.07
N GLY A 45 -1.31 7.71 5.03
CA GLY A 45 -2.20 8.39 4.08
C GLY A 45 -3.14 7.44 3.35
N TRP A 46 -2.69 6.22 3.08
CA TRP A 46 -3.51 5.19 2.46
C TRP A 46 -4.62 4.68 3.39
N ASN A 47 -4.33 4.50 4.68
CA ASN A 47 -5.34 4.10 5.67
C ASN A 47 -6.40 5.19 5.84
N THR A 48 -5.99 6.46 5.95
CA THR A 48 -6.92 7.60 6.04
C THR A 48 -7.79 7.72 4.79
N LEU A 49 -7.24 7.47 3.59
CA LEU A 49 -8.03 7.45 2.35
C LEU A 49 -9.10 6.36 2.38
N LEU A 50 -8.74 5.14 2.80
CA LEU A 50 -9.70 4.04 2.89
C LEU A 50 -10.81 4.35 3.91
N GLU A 51 -10.45 4.86 5.08
CA GLU A 51 -11.41 5.29 6.09
C GLU A 51 -12.36 6.36 5.54
N GLY A 52 -11.82 7.40 4.90
CA GLY A 52 -12.63 8.45 4.28
C GLY A 52 -13.57 7.94 3.19
N LEU A 53 -13.14 6.96 2.38
CA LEU A 53 -14.00 6.33 1.36
C LEU A 53 -15.10 5.45 1.98
N GLU A 54 -14.82 4.77 3.09
CA GLU A 54 -15.84 4.03 3.85
C GLU A 54 -16.85 4.99 4.48
N THR A 55 -16.38 6.07 5.12
CA THR A 55 -17.26 7.11 5.67
C THR A 55 -18.11 7.79 4.60
N ALA A 56 -17.56 8.05 3.41
CA ALA A 56 -18.30 8.70 2.32
C ALA A 56 -19.34 7.80 1.63
N LYS A 57 -19.26 6.47 1.81
CA LYS A 57 -20.24 5.51 1.28
C LYS A 57 -21.42 5.27 2.24
N ALA A 58 -21.25 5.61 3.52
CA ALA A 58 -22.28 5.53 4.55
C ALA A 58 -23.21 6.76 4.47
#